data_AF-A0AAD1VNI2-F1
#
_entry.id   AF-A0AAD1VNI2-F1
#
_cell.length_a   1.000
_cell.length_b   1.000
_cell.length_c   1.000
_cell.angle_alpha   90.00
_cell.angle_beta   90.00
_cell.angle_gamma   90.00
#
_symmetry.space_group_name_H-M   'P 1'
#
loop_
_entity.id
_entity.type
_entity.pdbx_description
1 polymer ?
#
loop_
_entity_poly.entity_id
_entity_poly.type
_entity_poly.pdbx_seq_one_letter_code
_entity_poly.pdbx_strand_id
1 'polypeptide(L)'
;MDLTFIIVLLVFVVGPAQSIPIPKPFQDSTPELEEQYINIPVHDGDIIINRAGRSAMKDAGCFWPKSSNGTVIVPYSLSPKYTTDQVDLFKNAMQEIESVTCVRFVNHTTEVSYLNIVETGGCASVVGRTGIAQDIYLDSSTCMSRGTIQHELEHSLGFYHEHSRSDRDDYVTIMTEYISPENLGNFKKTDTNNLNMEYDYYSVMHYPTYAFSNTSGKDTIIPKPDPSIPIGQRDGLSTLDVSKINALYNCDVCSMLLSNVNGTVTSANYPNNYPNNSNCVWLIRVPSGQVVLKLDFLDVESSIGCSADYIRIYDGPSKTSPVLLDKTCGMPLILPMTSLSSQVLIEFVSNQNGSGRGFNITYKSVQCGGEFYAPAKNFTSPGYPNGYPPNLNCTWIISAPPQYKISLTINNFELEPMFYSMCSRDSLSIYNGPDADSPLIGEFCGVRYPRSITSSGNSMFLQFLTDFSIQYKGFKASYKFVPK
;
A
#
# COMPACT_ATOMS: atom_id res chain seq x y z
N MET A 1 17.21 78.12 -4.50
CA MET A 1 16.75 76.83 -5.04
C MET A 1 16.02 76.15 -3.90
N ASP A 2 14.75 76.49 -3.75
CA ASP A 2 13.84 75.91 -2.77
C ASP A 2 12.94 74.91 -3.48
N LEU A 3 12.74 73.73 -2.88
CA LEU A 3 11.71 72.79 -3.29
C LEU A 3 10.98 72.30 -2.03
N THR A 4 9.78 72.86 -1.90
CA THR A 4 8.82 72.70 -0.82
C THR A 4 7.96 71.46 -1.03
N PHE A 5 7.57 70.83 0.08
CA PHE A 5 6.65 69.70 0.21
C PHE A 5 5.28 69.91 -0.47
N ILE A 6 4.72 68.83 -1.04
CA ILE A 6 3.27 68.69 -1.27
C ILE A 6 2.83 67.33 -0.72
N ILE A 7 1.94 67.37 0.28
CA ILE A 7 1.16 66.27 0.82
C ILE A 7 -0.13 66.18 0.00
N VAL A 8 -0.47 65.00 -0.53
CA VAL A 8 -1.77 64.74 -1.17
C VAL A 8 -2.64 63.92 -0.23
N LEU A 9 -3.69 64.55 0.28
CA LEU A 9 -4.84 63.91 0.92
C LEU A 9 -5.77 63.37 -0.18
N LEU A 10 -6.10 62.08 -0.17
CA LEU A 10 -7.21 61.51 -0.94
C LEU A 10 -8.34 61.11 0.01
N VAL A 11 -9.42 61.88 -0.06
CA VAL A 11 -10.71 61.63 0.59
C VAL A 11 -11.48 60.61 -0.26
N PHE A 12 -11.83 59.46 0.31
CA PHE A 12 -12.79 58.54 -0.31
C PHE A 12 -14.19 58.81 0.25
N VAL A 13 -15.11 59.13 -0.66
CA VAL A 13 -16.55 59.26 -0.42
C VAL A 13 -17.15 57.86 -0.29
N VAL A 14 -17.83 57.58 0.83
CA VAL A 14 -18.56 56.31 1.06
C VAL A 14 -19.97 56.45 0.48
N GLY A 15 -20.28 55.66 -0.55
CA GLY A 15 -21.64 55.44 -1.07
C GLY A 15 -22.33 54.24 -0.37
N PRO A 16 -23.67 54.11 -0.45
CA PRO A 16 -24.43 53.17 0.37
C PRO A 16 -24.22 51.71 -0.07
N ALA A 17 -24.24 50.82 0.92
CA ALA A 17 -24.07 49.38 0.77
C ALA A 17 -25.11 48.77 -0.17
N GLN A 18 -24.65 48.28 -1.33
CA GLN A 18 -25.40 47.31 -2.11
C GLN A 18 -25.11 45.92 -1.56
N SER A 19 -26.16 45.17 -1.25
CA SER A 19 -26.09 43.76 -0.85
C SER A 19 -25.39 42.95 -1.94
N ILE A 20 -24.21 42.43 -1.62
CA ILE A 20 -23.48 41.48 -2.47
C ILE A 20 -24.27 40.15 -2.43
N PRO A 21 -24.61 39.54 -3.57
CA PRO A 21 -25.23 38.23 -3.59
C PRO A 21 -24.27 37.22 -2.96
N ILE A 22 -24.76 36.43 -1.99
CA ILE A 22 -24.06 35.28 -1.45
C ILE A 22 -23.72 34.35 -2.63
N PRO A 23 -22.47 33.91 -2.82
CA PRO A 23 -22.15 32.91 -3.82
C PRO A 23 -22.94 31.64 -3.51
N LYS A 24 -23.71 31.14 -4.48
CA LYS A 24 -24.32 29.82 -4.37
C LYS A 24 -23.21 28.79 -4.08
N PRO A 25 -23.48 27.75 -3.27
CA PRO A 25 -22.55 26.64 -3.12
C PRO A 25 -22.17 26.14 -4.52
N PHE A 26 -20.88 25.85 -4.71
CA PHE A 26 -20.31 25.35 -5.95
C PHE A 26 -21.13 24.14 -6.39
N GLN A 27 -22.04 24.33 -7.35
CA GLN A 27 -22.51 23.22 -8.16
C GLN A 27 -21.30 22.80 -8.96
N ASP A 28 -20.85 21.57 -8.72
CA ASP A 28 -19.92 20.91 -9.60
C ASP A 28 -20.64 20.64 -10.92
N SER A 29 -20.73 21.68 -11.75
CA SER A 29 -20.97 21.58 -13.17
C SER A 29 -19.62 21.83 -13.82
N THR A 30 -18.72 20.85 -13.71
CA THR A 30 -17.78 20.63 -14.79
C THR A 30 -18.61 20.55 -16.08
N PRO A 31 -18.26 21.31 -17.13
CA PRO A 31 -18.74 20.98 -18.46
C PRO A 31 -18.39 19.50 -18.67
N GLU A 32 -19.31 18.72 -19.22
CA GLU A 32 -18.99 17.45 -19.87
C GLU A 32 -17.84 17.71 -20.85
N LEU A 33 -16.61 17.60 -20.35
CA LEU A 33 -15.53 17.09 -21.16
C LEU A 33 -16.00 15.68 -21.44
N GLU A 34 -16.38 15.43 -22.69
CA GLU A 34 -16.44 14.09 -23.24
C GLU A 34 -15.06 13.47 -23.03
N GLU A 35 -14.80 12.99 -21.82
CA GLU A 35 -13.73 12.07 -21.53
C GLU A 35 -14.03 10.89 -22.42
N GLN A 36 -13.10 10.61 -23.33
CA GLN A 36 -13.11 9.46 -24.20
C GLN A 36 -12.84 8.20 -23.34
N TYR A 37 -13.64 8.00 -22.29
CA TYR A 37 -13.74 6.74 -21.58
C TYR A 37 -14.19 5.72 -22.61
N ILE A 38 -13.43 4.65 -22.73
CA ILE A 38 -13.92 3.49 -23.45
C ILE A 38 -15.21 3.09 -22.73
N ASN A 39 -16.33 3.10 -23.45
CA ASN A 39 -17.65 2.74 -22.95
C ASN A 39 -17.74 1.21 -22.77
N ILE A 40 -16.85 0.66 -21.95
CA ILE A 40 -16.78 -0.77 -21.62
C ILE A 40 -17.78 -1.00 -20.50
N PRO A 41 -18.76 -1.90 -20.69
CA PRO A 41 -19.65 -2.29 -19.60
C PRO A 41 -18.84 -2.94 -18.48
N VAL A 42 -18.69 -2.20 -17.37
CA VAL A 42 -18.12 -2.70 -16.12
C VAL A 42 -19.25 -3.09 -15.17
N HIS A 43 -19.04 -4.20 -14.47
CA HIS A 43 -19.84 -4.69 -13.35
C HIS A 43 -19.05 -4.45 -12.07
N ASP A 44 -19.72 -4.25 -10.96
CA ASP A 44 -19.06 -3.97 -9.69
C ASP A 44 -17.97 -2.87 -9.86
N GLY A 45 -18.20 -1.84 -10.67
CA GLY A 45 -17.28 -0.71 -10.84
C GLY A 45 -15.99 -0.97 -11.63
N ASP A 46 -15.41 -2.17 -11.59
CA ASP A 46 -14.09 -2.48 -12.15
C ASP A 46 -14.00 -3.88 -12.83
N ILE A 47 -15.07 -4.68 -12.81
CA ILE A 47 -15.10 -6.00 -13.47
C ILE A 47 -15.61 -5.88 -14.89
N ILE A 48 -14.76 -6.21 -15.87
CA ILE A 48 -15.13 -6.19 -17.29
C ILE A 48 -15.99 -7.40 -17.65
N ILE A 49 -17.22 -7.19 -18.10
CA ILE A 49 -18.08 -8.29 -18.58
C ILE A 49 -17.80 -8.56 -20.07
N ASN A 50 -16.91 -9.51 -20.37
CA ASN A 50 -16.69 -9.96 -21.76
C ASN A 50 -17.57 -11.17 -22.12
N ARG A 51 -17.96 -12.00 -21.14
CA ARG A 51 -18.94 -13.11 -21.29
C ARG A 51 -19.67 -13.34 -19.98
N ALA A 52 -21.00 -13.20 -19.96
CA ALA A 52 -21.82 -13.41 -18.77
C ALA A 52 -21.56 -14.81 -18.14
N GLY A 53 -21.28 -14.84 -16.83
CA GLY A 53 -21.21 -16.07 -16.03
C GLY A 53 -19.85 -16.75 -15.88
N ARG A 54 -18.74 -16.16 -16.35
CA ARG A 54 -17.39 -16.71 -16.08
C ARG A 54 -16.98 -16.44 -14.63
N SER A 55 -16.93 -17.49 -13.83
CA SER A 55 -16.30 -17.46 -12.50
C SER A 55 -15.19 -18.49 -12.50
N ALA A 56 -13.94 -18.07 -12.31
CA ALA A 56 -12.82 -18.99 -12.18
C ALA A 56 -13.07 -20.02 -11.08
N MET A 57 -13.67 -19.61 -9.97
CA MET A 57 -14.00 -20.50 -8.85
C MET A 57 -15.06 -21.57 -9.18
N LYS A 58 -15.73 -21.49 -10.33
CA LYS A 58 -16.77 -22.43 -10.77
C LYS A 58 -16.42 -23.17 -12.06
N ASP A 59 -15.64 -22.55 -12.94
CA ASP A 59 -15.24 -23.09 -14.22
C ASP A 59 -13.71 -23.22 -14.27
N ALA A 60 -13.22 -24.46 -14.21
CA ALA A 60 -11.81 -24.79 -14.30
C ALA A 60 -11.16 -24.28 -15.61
N GLY A 61 -11.94 -24.07 -16.68
CA GLY A 61 -11.48 -23.47 -17.92
C GLY A 61 -11.07 -21.99 -17.80
N CYS A 62 -11.45 -21.34 -16.70
CA CYS A 62 -11.09 -19.97 -16.37
C CYS A 62 -9.88 -19.86 -15.42
N PHE A 63 -9.25 -20.97 -15.03
CA PHE A 63 -7.97 -20.95 -14.30
C PHE A 63 -6.78 -20.77 -15.24
N TRP A 64 -5.76 -20.07 -14.74
CA TRP A 64 -4.43 -20.14 -15.34
C TRP A 64 -3.85 -21.56 -15.20
N PRO A 65 -3.30 -22.16 -16.26
CA PRO A 65 -2.81 -23.53 -16.21
C PRO A 65 -1.67 -23.68 -15.21
N LYS A 66 -1.76 -24.73 -14.39
CA LYS A 66 -0.68 -25.17 -13.51
C LYS A 66 0.22 -26.14 -14.25
N SER A 67 1.51 -25.83 -14.34
CA SER A 67 2.53 -26.70 -14.91
C SER A 67 2.83 -27.90 -14.00
N SER A 68 3.47 -28.93 -14.56
CA SER A 68 3.79 -30.18 -13.85
C SER A 68 4.70 -30.01 -12.64
N ASN A 69 5.50 -28.93 -12.60
CA ASN A 69 6.33 -28.56 -11.45
C ASN A 69 5.55 -27.79 -10.36
N GLY A 70 4.22 -27.70 -10.47
CA GLY A 70 3.36 -27.06 -9.48
C GLY A 70 3.27 -25.53 -9.58
N THR A 71 3.84 -24.91 -10.61
CA THR A 71 3.79 -23.46 -10.82
C THR A 71 2.60 -23.06 -11.69
N VAL A 72 2.02 -21.88 -11.47
CA VAL A 72 1.00 -21.28 -12.34
C VAL A 72 1.64 -20.13 -13.11
N ILE A 73 1.79 -20.29 -14.43
CA ILE A 73 2.42 -19.27 -15.27
C ILE A 73 1.37 -18.33 -15.83
N VAL A 74 1.55 -17.03 -15.57
CA VAL A 74 0.69 -15.95 -16.07
C VAL A 74 1.55 -15.04 -16.95
N PRO A 75 1.54 -15.25 -18.28
CA PRO A 75 2.27 -14.39 -19.19
C PRO A 75 1.64 -12.99 -19.21
N TYR A 76 2.45 -11.94 -19.26
CA TYR A 76 1.97 -10.56 -19.31
C TYR A 76 2.80 -9.67 -20.24
N SER A 77 2.17 -8.61 -20.75
CA SER A 77 2.84 -7.49 -21.42
C SER A 77 2.42 -6.17 -20.77
N LEU A 78 3.36 -5.23 -20.66
CA LEU A 78 3.10 -3.88 -20.18
C LEU A 78 3.09 -2.90 -21.34
N SER A 79 2.14 -1.97 -21.33
CA SER A 79 2.11 -0.82 -22.25
C SER A 79 3.46 -0.08 -22.22
N PRO A 80 4.03 0.28 -23.39
CA PRO A 80 5.26 1.06 -23.46
C PRO A 80 5.10 2.51 -22.99
N LYS A 81 3.87 2.94 -22.67
CA LYS A 81 3.59 4.29 -22.16
C LYS A 81 3.92 4.46 -20.68
N TYR A 82 4.04 3.37 -19.92
CA TYR A 82 4.41 3.47 -18.50
C TYR A 82 5.85 3.96 -18.35
N THR A 83 6.06 4.82 -17.35
CA THR A 83 7.39 5.25 -16.93
C THR A 83 8.15 4.11 -16.25
N THR A 84 9.47 4.23 -16.11
CA THR A 84 10.30 3.24 -15.41
C THR A 84 9.82 3.00 -13.98
N ASP A 85 9.48 4.06 -13.23
CA ASP A 85 9.00 3.95 -11.85
C ASP A 85 7.68 3.16 -11.76
N GLN A 86 6.77 3.37 -12.72
CA GLN A 86 5.51 2.63 -12.81
C GLN A 86 5.76 1.15 -13.16
N VAL A 87 6.66 0.87 -14.11
CA VAL A 87 7.07 -0.50 -14.45
C VAL A 87 7.67 -1.21 -13.23
N ASP A 88 8.47 -0.52 -12.42
CA ASP A 88 9.02 -1.08 -11.19
C ASP A 88 7.94 -1.30 -10.12
N LEU A 89 6.93 -0.42 -10.03
CA LEU A 89 5.76 -0.64 -9.18
C LEU A 89 4.99 -1.91 -9.58
N PHE A 90 4.75 -2.14 -10.88
CA PHE A 90 4.14 -3.36 -11.39
C PHE A 90 4.93 -4.61 -10.99
N LYS A 91 6.25 -4.60 -11.22
CA LYS A 91 7.13 -5.72 -10.85
C LYS A 91 7.11 -5.99 -9.36
N ASN A 92 7.16 -4.95 -8.53
CA ASN A 92 7.11 -5.10 -7.08
C ASN A 92 5.78 -5.70 -6.61
N ALA A 93 4.66 -5.22 -7.17
CA ALA A 93 3.33 -5.76 -6.88
C ALA A 93 3.20 -7.24 -7.25
N MET A 94 3.70 -7.63 -8.44
CA MET A 94 3.75 -9.02 -8.90
C MET A 94 4.66 -9.88 -8.01
N GLN A 95 5.87 -9.40 -7.68
CA GLN A 95 6.85 -10.14 -6.87
C GLN A 95 6.33 -10.51 -5.49
N GLU A 96 5.46 -9.70 -4.88
CA GLU A 96 4.81 -10.07 -3.62
C GLU A 96 3.96 -11.33 -3.80
N ILE A 97 3.06 -11.35 -4.80
CA ILE A 97 2.25 -12.54 -5.11
C ILE A 97 3.17 -13.74 -5.38
N GLU A 98 4.23 -13.55 -6.16
CA GLU A 98 5.17 -14.62 -6.53
C GLU A 98 5.92 -15.21 -5.32
N SER A 99 6.24 -14.39 -4.34
CA SER A 99 7.05 -14.79 -3.19
C SER A 99 6.27 -15.63 -2.18
N VAL A 100 4.94 -15.49 -2.15
CA VAL A 100 4.07 -16.20 -1.20
C VAL A 100 3.04 -17.12 -1.86
N THR A 101 3.07 -17.28 -3.18
CA THR A 101 2.20 -18.22 -3.91
C THR A 101 2.95 -19.05 -4.94
N CYS A 102 2.25 -19.94 -5.65
CA CYS A 102 2.79 -20.66 -6.81
C CYS A 102 2.58 -19.92 -8.15
N VAL A 103 1.99 -18.72 -8.15
CA VAL A 103 1.78 -17.89 -9.36
C VAL A 103 3.07 -17.20 -9.76
N ARG A 104 3.41 -17.21 -11.05
CA ARG A 104 4.59 -16.51 -11.62
C ARG A 104 4.17 -15.68 -12.82
N PHE A 105 4.45 -14.38 -12.74
CA PHE A 105 4.24 -13.46 -13.83
C PHE A 105 5.50 -13.47 -14.71
N VAL A 106 5.32 -13.79 -15.98
CA VAL A 106 6.44 -13.87 -16.93
C VAL A 106 6.18 -12.96 -18.12
N ASN A 107 7.22 -12.34 -18.67
CA ASN A 107 7.06 -11.58 -19.90
C ASN A 107 6.50 -12.48 -20.99
N HIS A 108 5.41 -12.03 -21.60
CA HIS A 108 4.78 -12.66 -22.75
C HIS A 108 5.76 -12.75 -23.92
N THR A 109 5.67 -13.86 -24.67
CA THR A 109 6.41 -14.08 -25.90
C THR A 109 5.48 -14.52 -27.04
N THR A 110 4.93 -15.72 -26.95
CA THR A 110 4.19 -16.40 -28.02
C THR A 110 2.88 -17.01 -27.53
N GLU A 111 2.61 -16.89 -26.23
CA GLU A 111 1.45 -17.47 -25.60
C GLU A 111 0.16 -16.83 -26.13
N VAL A 112 -0.84 -17.65 -26.46
CA VAL A 112 -2.14 -17.17 -26.95
C VAL A 112 -2.93 -16.46 -25.85
N SER A 113 -2.78 -16.93 -24.61
CA SER A 113 -3.47 -16.39 -23.44
C SER A 113 -2.45 -15.71 -22.54
N TYR A 114 -2.64 -14.41 -22.34
CA TYR A 114 -1.75 -13.55 -21.56
C TYR A 114 -2.51 -12.30 -21.10
N LEU A 115 -1.96 -11.62 -20.10
CA LEU A 115 -2.45 -10.33 -19.61
C LEU A 115 -1.84 -9.20 -20.43
N ASN A 116 -2.66 -8.43 -21.13
CA ASN A 116 -2.23 -7.22 -21.81
C ASN A 116 -2.54 -6.00 -20.92
N ILE A 117 -1.54 -5.53 -20.18
CA ILE A 117 -1.73 -4.42 -19.24
C ILE A 117 -1.62 -3.09 -20.00
N VAL A 118 -2.76 -2.43 -20.16
CA VAL A 118 -2.94 -1.28 -21.04
C VAL A 118 -3.12 0.00 -20.24
N GLU A 119 -2.45 1.06 -20.71
CA GLU A 119 -2.54 2.40 -20.15
C GLU A 119 -3.69 3.14 -20.83
N THR A 120 -4.82 3.19 -20.14
CA THR A 120 -6.06 3.89 -20.52
C THR A 120 -6.86 4.22 -19.26
N GLY A 121 -7.84 5.13 -19.36
CA GLY A 121 -8.57 5.65 -18.20
C GLY A 121 -9.34 4.58 -17.41
N GLY A 122 -9.17 4.60 -16.09
CA GLY A 122 -9.79 3.68 -15.13
C GLY A 122 -8.92 2.50 -14.71
N CYS A 123 -9.37 1.80 -13.66
CA CYS A 123 -8.81 0.53 -13.18
C CYS A 123 -9.86 -0.55 -13.39
N ALA A 124 -9.57 -1.56 -14.19
CA ALA A 124 -10.52 -2.64 -14.45
C ALA A 124 -9.87 -3.90 -15.02
N SER A 125 -10.47 -5.05 -14.73
CA SER A 125 -9.96 -6.37 -15.13
C SER A 125 -11.08 -7.37 -15.39
N VAL A 126 -10.76 -8.43 -16.14
CA VAL A 126 -11.67 -9.57 -16.34
C VAL A 126 -11.42 -10.59 -15.23
N VAL A 127 -12.48 -11.19 -14.69
CA VAL A 127 -12.33 -12.27 -13.72
C VAL A 127 -11.86 -13.57 -14.38
N GLY A 128 -10.67 -14.03 -14.00
CA GLY A 128 -10.05 -15.26 -14.45
C GLY A 128 -9.48 -15.20 -15.86
N ARG A 129 -8.94 -16.33 -16.32
CA ARG A 129 -8.35 -16.52 -17.64
C ARG A 129 -9.42 -16.61 -18.72
N THR A 130 -9.26 -15.83 -19.78
CA THR A 130 -10.21 -15.81 -20.92
C THR A 130 -9.92 -16.88 -21.99
N GLY A 131 -8.69 -17.41 -22.01
CA GLY A 131 -8.17 -18.33 -23.01
C GLY A 131 -7.47 -17.66 -24.19
N ILE A 132 -7.53 -16.34 -24.27
CA ILE A 132 -6.87 -15.47 -25.26
C ILE A 132 -6.17 -14.30 -24.53
N ALA A 133 -5.61 -13.36 -25.28
CA ALA A 133 -5.17 -12.09 -24.74
C ALA A 133 -6.34 -11.39 -24.03
N GLN A 134 -6.14 -10.94 -22.79
CA GLN A 134 -7.13 -10.18 -22.04
C GLN A 134 -6.52 -8.88 -21.54
N ASP A 135 -7.23 -7.79 -21.80
CA ASP A 135 -6.81 -6.48 -21.35
C ASP A 135 -7.05 -6.33 -19.85
N ILE A 136 -6.07 -5.72 -19.18
CA ILE A 136 -6.20 -5.15 -17.84
C ILE A 136 -5.95 -3.65 -17.97
N TYR A 137 -6.94 -2.84 -17.61
CA TYR A 137 -6.87 -1.38 -17.70
C TYR A 137 -6.32 -0.83 -16.40
N LEU A 138 -5.18 -0.15 -16.47
CA LEU A 138 -4.53 0.46 -15.32
C LEU A 138 -4.02 1.86 -15.69
N ASP A 139 -4.87 2.86 -15.48
CA ASP A 139 -4.53 4.24 -15.75
C ASP A 139 -3.32 4.73 -14.94
N SER A 140 -2.41 5.42 -15.63
CA SER A 140 -1.14 5.89 -15.08
C SER A 140 -1.28 7.00 -14.04
N SER A 141 -2.44 7.66 -13.96
CA SER A 141 -2.72 8.77 -13.03
C SER A 141 -3.56 8.37 -11.82
N THR A 142 -4.37 7.31 -11.94
CA THR A 142 -5.34 6.91 -10.90
C THR A 142 -5.10 5.51 -10.32
N CYS A 143 -4.47 4.59 -11.07
CA CYS A 143 -4.33 3.19 -10.64
C CYS A 143 -2.94 2.83 -10.11
N MET A 144 -2.04 3.81 -9.98
CA MET A 144 -0.62 3.59 -9.64
C MET A 144 -0.40 3.45 -8.14
N SER A 145 -1.03 2.44 -7.55
CA SER A 145 -0.76 1.98 -6.19
C SER A 145 -0.49 0.47 -6.19
N ARG A 146 0.25 -0.01 -5.19
CA ARG A 146 0.53 -1.45 -5.04
C ARG A 146 -0.78 -2.25 -4.94
N GLY A 147 -1.70 -1.86 -4.05
CA GLY A 147 -2.92 -2.60 -3.83
C GLY A 147 -3.88 -2.53 -5.01
N THR A 148 -3.99 -1.40 -5.71
CA THR A 148 -4.81 -1.33 -6.93
C THR A 148 -4.27 -2.27 -8.02
N ILE A 149 -2.95 -2.32 -8.24
CA ILE A 149 -2.37 -3.26 -9.20
C ILE A 149 -2.64 -4.71 -8.77
N GLN A 150 -2.43 -5.04 -7.50
CA GLN A 150 -2.70 -6.38 -6.97
C GLN A 150 -4.18 -6.77 -7.09
N HIS A 151 -5.09 -5.83 -6.87
CA HIS A 151 -6.53 -6.01 -7.04
C HIS A 151 -6.89 -6.43 -8.46
N GLU A 152 -6.42 -5.69 -9.48
CA GLU A 152 -6.72 -6.02 -10.87
C GLU A 152 -6.06 -7.33 -11.31
N LEU A 153 -4.88 -7.64 -10.76
CA LEU A 153 -4.22 -8.92 -10.97
C LEU A 153 -5.02 -10.05 -10.31
N GLU A 154 -5.56 -9.88 -9.11
CA GLU A 154 -6.40 -10.87 -8.44
C GLU A 154 -7.71 -11.15 -9.18
N HIS A 155 -8.36 -10.13 -9.75
CA HIS A 155 -9.43 -10.34 -10.71
C HIS A 155 -8.99 -11.26 -11.83
N SER A 156 -7.85 -10.97 -12.48
CA SER A 156 -7.32 -11.81 -13.56
C SER A 156 -6.96 -13.23 -13.14
N LEU A 157 -6.67 -13.44 -11.85
CA LEU A 157 -6.43 -14.76 -11.24
C LEU A 157 -7.72 -15.49 -10.89
N GLY A 158 -8.87 -14.81 -10.86
CA GLY A 158 -10.17 -15.44 -10.69
C GLY A 158 -11.01 -14.98 -9.52
N PHE A 159 -10.59 -13.93 -8.82
CA PHE A 159 -11.27 -13.45 -7.63
C PHE A 159 -12.33 -12.39 -7.96
N TYR A 160 -13.46 -12.48 -7.27
CA TYR A 160 -14.48 -11.42 -7.23
C TYR A 160 -14.26 -10.58 -5.98
N HIS A 161 -14.99 -9.47 -5.88
CA HIS A 161 -14.95 -8.68 -4.67
C HIS A 161 -15.42 -9.43 -3.44
N GLU A 162 -14.80 -9.13 -2.31
CA GLU A 162 -15.10 -9.79 -1.04
C GLU A 162 -16.51 -9.46 -0.55
N HIS A 163 -17.00 -8.23 -0.79
CA HIS A 163 -18.38 -7.86 -0.42
C HIS A 163 -19.44 -8.55 -1.27
N SER A 164 -19.05 -9.14 -2.41
CA SER A 164 -19.96 -9.89 -3.28
C SER A 164 -20.13 -11.34 -2.84
N ARG A 165 -19.54 -11.78 -1.72
CA ARG A 165 -19.69 -13.16 -1.23
C ARG A 165 -21.13 -13.56 -0.95
N SER A 166 -21.42 -14.85 -1.12
CA SER A 166 -22.75 -15.43 -0.86
C SER A 166 -23.19 -15.33 0.61
N ASP A 167 -22.23 -15.31 1.54
CA ASP A 167 -22.37 -15.24 3.00
C ASP A 167 -22.13 -13.83 3.58
N ARG A 168 -21.90 -12.79 2.75
CA ARG A 168 -21.50 -11.46 3.26
C ARG A 168 -22.48 -10.84 4.28
N ASP A 169 -23.77 -11.21 4.27
CA ASP A 169 -24.80 -10.63 5.17
C ASP A 169 -24.49 -10.90 6.64
N ASP A 170 -23.71 -11.95 6.92
CA ASP A 170 -23.26 -12.29 8.27
C ASP A 170 -22.17 -11.32 8.77
N TYR A 171 -21.48 -10.64 7.85
CA TYR A 171 -20.26 -9.86 8.10
C TYR A 171 -20.43 -8.37 7.80
N VAL A 172 -21.29 -7.98 6.86
CA VAL A 172 -21.54 -6.59 6.49
C VAL A 172 -23.03 -6.31 6.26
N THR A 173 -23.43 -5.08 6.50
CA THR A 173 -24.76 -4.55 6.15
C THR A 173 -24.63 -3.63 4.94
N ILE A 174 -25.46 -3.84 3.93
CA ILE A 174 -25.55 -2.94 2.77
C ILE A 174 -26.68 -1.93 3.02
N MET A 175 -26.34 -0.64 3.06
CA MET A 175 -27.26 0.46 3.28
C MET A 175 -27.84 0.93 1.95
N THR A 176 -28.84 0.22 1.46
CA THR A 176 -29.43 0.46 0.12
C THR A 176 -30.08 1.82 -0.02
N GLU A 177 -30.48 2.48 1.08
CA GLU A 177 -30.99 3.85 1.08
C GLU A 177 -30.00 4.91 0.59
N TYR A 178 -28.69 4.64 0.67
CA TYR A 178 -27.63 5.55 0.24
C TYR A 178 -27.03 5.15 -1.12
N ILE A 179 -27.66 4.21 -1.85
CA ILE A 179 -27.19 3.74 -3.15
C ILE A 179 -28.23 4.11 -4.21
N SER A 180 -27.81 4.73 -5.31
CA SER A 180 -28.71 5.01 -6.42
C SER A 180 -29.20 3.72 -7.10
N PRO A 181 -30.45 3.65 -7.60
CA PRO A 181 -31.01 2.43 -8.18
C PRO A 181 -30.15 1.76 -9.26
N GLU A 182 -29.48 2.55 -10.09
CA GLU A 182 -28.57 2.10 -11.15
C GLU A 182 -27.33 1.37 -10.61
N ASN A 183 -26.89 1.69 -9.39
CA ASN A 183 -25.68 1.14 -8.76
C ASN A 183 -25.97 -0.05 -7.82
N LEU A 184 -27.24 -0.36 -7.53
CA LEU A 184 -27.61 -1.52 -6.70
C LEU A 184 -27.10 -2.85 -7.29
N GLY A 185 -26.85 -2.89 -8.61
CA GLY A 185 -26.22 -4.03 -9.27
C GLY A 185 -24.85 -4.40 -8.69
N ASN A 186 -24.07 -3.39 -8.27
CA ASN A 186 -22.67 -3.54 -7.79
C ASN A 186 -22.55 -4.21 -6.41
N PHE A 187 -23.69 -4.46 -5.75
CA PHE A 187 -23.77 -5.06 -4.42
C PHE A 187 -24.46 -6.43 -4.46
N LYS A 188 -24.67 -6.97 -5.67
CA LYS A 188 -25.27 -8.30 -5.81
C LYS A 188 -24.32 -9.36 -5.30
N LYS A 189 -24.86 -10.24 -4.45
CA LYS A 189 -24.17 -11.47 -4.08
C LYS A 189 -23.89 -12.31 -5.33
N THR A 190 -22.64 -12.68 -5.48
CA THR A 190 -22.20 -13.71 -6.39
C THR A 190 -22.16 -15.02 -5.63
N ASP A 191 -22.63 -16.09 -6.26
CA ASP A 191 -22.45 -17.44 -5.74
C ASP A 191 -20.98 -17.83 -5.92
N THR A 192 -20.14 -17.35 -5.00
CA THR A 192 -18.72 -17.62 -4.90
C THR A 192 -18.53 -18.82 -3.98
N ASN A 193 -17.80 -19.83 -4.42
CA ASN A 193 -17.25 -20.80 -3.47
C ASN A 193 -16.22 -20.04 -2.63
N ASN A 194 -16.51 -19.78 -1.36
CA ASN A 194 -15.64 -19.00 -0.47
C ASN A 194 -14.33 -19.73 -0.09
N LEU A 195 -14.03 -20.84 -0.78
CA LEU A 195 -12.86 -21.70 -0.56
C LEU A 195 -12.74 -22.18 0.89
N ASN A 196 -13.88 -22.24 1.60
CA ASN A 196 -13.96 -22.55 3.02
C ASN A 196 -13.10 -21.61 3.91
N MET A 197 -12.99 -20.34 3.51
CA MET A 197 -12.26 -19.31 4.26
C MET A 197 -13.21 -18.31 4.92
N GLU A 198 -12.75 -17.76 6.04
CA GLU A 198 -13.43 -16.67 6.75
C GLU A 198 -13.57 -15.41 5.88
N TYR A 199 -14.42 -14.49 6.30
CA TYR A 199 -14.59 -13.20 5.64
C TYR A 199 -13.39 -12.29 5.90
N ASP A 200 -12.84 -11.71 4.84
CA ASP A 200 -11.64 -10.91 4.93
C ASP A 200 -11.95 -9.41 4.78
N TYR A 201 -12.19 -8.75 5.91
CA TYR A 201 -12.42 -7.29 5.94
C TYR A 201 -11.25 -6.49 5.34
N TYR A 202 -10.03 -7.02 5.43
CA TYR A 202 -8.82 -6.36 4.94
C TYR A 202 -8.45 -6.79 3.51
N SER A 203 -9.30 -7.56 2.83
CA SER A 203 -9.04 -8.00 1.47
C SER A 203 -8.83 -6.80 0.55
N VAL A 204 -7.83 -6.87 -0.31
CA VAL A 204 -7.65 -5.88 -1.38
C VAL A 204 -8.85 -5.89 -2.33
N MET A 205 -9.61 -6.99 -2.37
CA MET A 205 -10.83 -7.18 -3.15
C MET A 205 -12.09 -6.63 -2.45
N HIS A 206 -11.99 -6.02 -1.28
CA HIS A 206 -13.15 -5.42 -0.62
C HIS A 206 -13.40 -3.99 -1.14
N TYR A 207 -14.67 -3.59 -1.22
CA TYR A 207 -15.05 -2.19 -1.43
C TYR A 207 -14.80 -1.30 -0.20
N PRO A 208 -14.50 -0.01 -0.38
CA PRO A 208 -14.54 0.95 0.72
C PRO A 208 -15.98 1.15 1.23
N THR A 209 -16.11 1.63 2.47
CA THR A 209 -17.41 1.82 3.14
C THR A 209 -18.36 2.72 2.36
N TYR A 210 -17.84 3.67 1.59
CA TYR A 210 -18.59 4.70 0.86
C TYR A 210 -18.82 4.39 -0.63
N ALA A 211 -18.48 3.18 -1.09
CA ALA A 211 -18.58 2.81 -2.49
C ALA A 211 -19.99 3.10 -3.05
N PHE A 212 -20.08 3.80 -4.18
CA PHE A 212 -21.34 4.17 -4.84
C PHE A 212 -22.36 4.94 -3.98
N SER A 213 -21.91 5.62 -2.93
CA SER A 213 -22.79 6.45 -2.09
C SER A 213 -23.35 7.63 -2.89
N ASN A 214 -24.67 7.79 -2.86
CA ASN A 214 -25.37 8.93 -3.44
C ASN A 214 -25.51 10.11 -2.46
N THR A 215 -25.08 9.92 -1.21
CA THR A 215 -25.22 10.88 -0.13
C THR A 215 -23.86 11.15 0.51
N SER A 216 -23.41 12.40 0.45
CA SER A 216 -22.10 12.79 0.97
C SER A 216 -21.90 12.37 2.44
N GLY A 217 -20.81 11.67 2.73
CA GLY A 217 -20.43 11.24 4.08
C GLY A 217 -21.26 10.08 4.65
N LYS A 218 -22.01 9.35 3.81
CA LYS A 218 -22.75 8.15 4.22
C LYS A 218 -22.12 6.88 3.69
N ASP A 219 -21.92 5.92 4.58
CA ASP A 219 -21.45 4.58 4.24
C ASP A 219 -22.57 3.74 3.63
N THR A 220 -22.25 3.06 2.54
CA THR A 220 -23.08 2.07 1.85
C THR A 220 -22.80 0.65 2.34
N ILE A 221 -21.63 0.40 2.95
CA ILE A 221 -21.25 -0.87 3.57
C ILE A 221 -20.84 -0.64 5.02
N ILE A 222 -21.51 -1.31 5.95
CA ILE A 222 -21.23 -1.24 7.39
C ILE A 222 -20.73 -2.61 7.88
N PRO A 223 -19.48 -2.74 8.33
CA PRO A 223 -18.94 -3.96 8.92
C PRO A 223 -19.64 -4.39 10.22
N LYS A 224 -19.64 -5.70 10.49
CA LYS A 224 -20.18 -6.34 11.70
C LYS A 224 -19.09 -7.14 12.42
N PRO A 225 -19.21 -7.34 13.74
CA PRO A 225 -20.17 -6.70 14.64
C PRO A 225 -19.83 -5.24 14.94
N ASP A 226 -18.66 -4.77 14.49
CA ASP A 226 -18.12 -3.45 14.80
C ASP A 226 -17.95 -2.61 13.52
N PRO A 227 -18.63 -1.47 13.38
CA PRO A 227 -18.52 -0.60 12.21
C PRO A 227 -17.16 0.09 12.08
N SER A 228 -16.30 0.04 13.11
CA SER A 228 -14.94 0.59 13.06
C SER A 228 -13.91 -0.35 12.41
N ILE A 229 -14.29 -1.60 12.10
CA ILE A 229 -13.43 -2.52 11.34
C ILE A 229 -13.15 -1.88 9.98
N PRO A 230 -11.88 -1.64 9.60
CA PRO A 230 -11.57 -1.02 8.33
C PRO A 230 -11.82 -2.01 7.18
N ILE A 231 -12.35 -1.48 6.08
CA ILE A 231 -12.59 -2.21 4.83
C ILE A 231 -12.18 -1.36 3.62
N GLY A 232 -11.87 -2.01 2.51
CA GLY A 232 -11.58 -1.33 1.24
C GLY A 232 -10.20 -0.70 1.12
N GLN A 233 -9.24 -1.21 1.89
CA GLN A 233 -7.84 -0.81 1.80
C GLN A 233 -7.27 -1.05 0.38
N ARG A 234 -6.22 -0.27 0.02
CA ARG A 234 -5.43 -0.44 -1.21
C ARG A 234 -3.91 -0.43 -0.92
N ASP A 235 -3.53 -0.80 0.30
CA ASP A 235 -2.15 -0.99 0.74
C ASP A 235 -1.50 -2.23 0.12
N GLY A 236 -2.29 -3.28 -0.14
CA GLY A 236 -1.87 -4.51 -0.81
C GLY A 236 -2.52 -5.78 -0.25
N LEU A 237 -2.14 -6.96 -0.76
CA LEU A 237 -2.71 -8.26 -0.36
C LEU A 237 -2.84 -8.44 1.16
N SER A 238 -3.94 -8.97 1.65
CA SER A 238 -4.05 -9.49 3.00
C SER A 238 -3.42 -10.90 3.11
N THR A 239 -3.29 -11.42 4.34
CA THR A 239 -2.92 -12.82 4.55
C THR A 239 -3.95 -13.80 3.95
N LEU A 240 -5.24 -13.43 3.98
CA LEU A 240 -6.32 -14.27 3.44
C LEU A 240 -6.42 -14.16 1.91
N ASP A 241 -6.07 -13.03 1.29
CA ASP A 241 -5.95 -12.92 -0.18
C ASP A 241 -4.93 -13.94 -0.71
N VAL A 242 -3.74 -13.98 -0.10
CA VAL A 242 -2.70 -14.96 -0.41
C VAL A 242 -3.18 -16.39 -0.19
N SER A 243 -3.88 -16.63 0.92
CA SER A 243 -4.40 -17.96 1.25
C SER A 243 -5.44 -18.42 0.22
N LYS A 244 -6.32 -17.52 -0.22
CA LYS A 244 -7.32 -17.78 -1.26
C LYS A 244 -6.67 -18.10 -2.60
N ILE A 245 -5.63 -17.35 -3.01
CA ILE A 245 -4.84 -17.67 -4.23
C ILE A 245 -4.24 -19.08 -4.12
N ASN A 246 -3.61 -19.39 -2.98
CA ASN A 246 -2.99 -20.70 -2.76
C ASN A 246 -4.01 -21.84 -2.76
N ALA A 247 -5.18 -21.66 -2.17
CA ALA A 247 -6.25 -22.65 -2.20
C ALA A 247 -6.84 -22.82 -3.60
N LEU A 248 -7.09 -21.72 -4.32
CA LEU A 248 -7.68 -21.75 -5.66
C LEU A 248 -6.80 -22.52 -6.65
N TYR A 249 -5.49 -22.29 -6.60
CA TYR A 249 -4.50 -22.94 -7.47
C TYR A 249 -3.86 -24.19 -6.85
N ASN A 250 -4.35 -24.64 -5.69
CA ASN A 250 -3.83 -25.78 -4.93
C ASN A 250 -2.30 -25.71 -4.74
N CYS A 251 -1.76 -24.52 -4.45
CA CYS A 251 -0.33 -24.27 -4.34
C CYS A 251 0.28 -25.10 -3.21
N ASP A 252 1.28 -25.91 -3.54
CA ASP A 252 2.07 -26.67 -2.56
C ASP A 252 3.24 -25.81 -2.09
N VAL A 253 2.92 -24.79 -1.30
CA VAL A 253 3.88 -23.82 -0.78
C VAL A 253 3.73 -23.70 0.73
N CYS A 254 4.85 -23.70 1.45
CA CYS A 254 4.86 -23.26 2.83
C CYS A 254 5.14 -21.76 2.84
N SER A 255 4.11 -20.93 2.89
CA SER A 255 4.28 -19.48 2.85
C SER A 255 3.29 -18.74 3.73
N MET A 256 3.67 -17.53 4.15
CA MET A 256 2.80 -16.63 4.90
C MET A 256 3.15 -15.17 4.62
N LEU A 257 2.13 -14.34 4.43
CA LEU A 257 2.24 -12.89 4.43
C LEU A 257 1.86 -12.35 5.81
N LEU A 258 2.72 -11.51 6.37
CA LEU A 258 2.55 -10.89 7.69
C LEU A 258 2.48 -9.37 7.52
N SER A 259 1.29 -8.81 7.65
CA SER A 259 1.03 -7.36 7.48
C SER A 259 1.05 -6.57 8.80
N ASN A 260 1.09 -7.25 9.94
CA ASN A 260 1.11 -6.61 11.25
C ASN A 260 2.42 -5.84 11.47
N VAL A 261 2.33 -4.68 12.13
CA VAL A 261 3.49 -3.81 12.47
C VAL A 261 4.47 -4.46 13.43
N ASN A 262 4.08 -5.52 14.13
CA ASN A 262 4.96 -6.37 14.91
C ASN A 262 4.43 -7.81 14.89
N GLY A 263 5.27 -8.75 15.27
CA GLY A 263 4.87 -10.14 15.34
C GLY A 263 6.02 -11.07 15.62
N THR A 264 5.74 -12.35 15.41
CA THR A 264 6.69 -13.44 15.67
C THR A 264 6.59 -14.46 14.55
N VAL A 265 7.75 -14.96 14.09
CA VAL A 265 7.89 -16.00 13.08
C VAL A 265 8.64 -17.16 13.70
N THR A 266 8.05 -18.35 13.65
CA THR A 266 8.66 -19.57 14.17
C THR A 266 8.70 -20.65 13.10
N SER A 267 9.67 -21.56 13.20
CA SER A 267 9.61 -22.83 12.46
C SER A 267 8.36 -23.63 12.86
N ALA A 268 7.90 -24.50 11.96
CA ALA A 268 6.84 -25.45 12.28
C ALA A 268 7.23 -26.29 13.52
N ASN A 269 6.24 -26.58 14.37
CA ASN A 269 6.35 -27.32 15.62
C ASN A 269 7.16 -26.67 16.75
N TYR A 270 7.76 -25.49 16.56
CA TYR A 270 8.49 -24.78 17.63
C TYR A 270 7.66 -24.72 18.93
N PRO A 271 8.21 -25.08 20.10
CA PRO A 271 9.63 -25.32 20.41
C PRO A 271 10.15 -26.74 20.18
N ASN A 272 9.36 -27.63 19.56
CA ASN A 272 9.79 -28.97 19.16
C ASN A 272 10.51 -28.95 17.81
N ASN A 273 11.03 -30.11 17.42
CA ASN A 273 11.81 -30.27 16.21
C ASN A 273 11.02 -29.93 14.93
N TYR A 274 11.64 -29.15 14.04
CA TYR A 274 11.04 -28.80 12.75
C TYR A 274 11.01 -30.02 11.79
N PRO A 275 10.07 -30.06 10.83
CA PRO A 275 10.01 -31.13 9.84
C PRO A 275 11.19 -31.10 8.85
N ASN A 276 11.62 -32.28 8.41
CA ASN A 276 12.54 -32.46 7.29
C ASN A 276 11.84 -32.05 5.98
N ASN A 277 12.61 -31.68 4.95
CA ASN A 277 12.13 -31.23 3.64
C ASN A 277 11.24 -29.98 3.68
N SER A 278 11.45 -29.11 4.67
CA SER A 278 10.76 -27.83 4.76
C SER A 278 11.33 -26.85 3.73
N ASN A 279 10.46 -26.10 3.06
CA ASN A 279 10.83 -24.96 2.22
C ASN A 279 9.80 -23.86 2.44
N CYS A 280 10.03 -23.10 3.50
CA CYS A 280 9.07 -22.14 4.03
C CYS A 280 9.52 -20.70 3.83
N VAL A 281 8.58 -19.82 3.52
CA VAL A 281 8.83 -18.40 3.28
C VAL A 281 7.85 -17.52 4.05
N TRP A 282 8.35 -16.54 4.79
CA TRP A 282 7.51 -15.52 5.43
C TRP A 282 7.86 -14.16 4.85
N LEU A 283 6.87 -13.50 4.26
CA LEU A 283 6.99 -12.12 3.80
C LEU A 283 6.41 -11.21 4.88
N ILE A 284 7.26 -10.47 5.57
CA ILE A 284 6.85 -9.38 6.45
C ILE A 284 6.68 -8.14 5.59
N ARG A 285 5.50 -7.52 5.63
CA ARG A 285 5.20 -6.25 4.99
C ARG A 285 4.65 -5.30 6.03
N VAL A 286 5.47 -4.35 6.45
CA VAL A 286 4.98 -3.26 7.31
C VAL A 286 4.58 -2.07 6.45
N PRO A 287 3.67 -1.20 6.93
CA PRO A 287 3.18 -0.11 6.11
C PRO A 287 4.31 0.83 5.68
N SER A 288 5.26 1.09 6.57
CA SER A 288 6.45 1.88 6.24
C SER A 288 7.58 1.76 7.24
N GLY A 289 8.72 2.35 6.89
CA GLY A 289 9.90 2.38 7.72
C GLY A 289 10.73 1.12 7.56
N GLN A 290 11.53 0.85 8.58
CA GLN A 290 12.41 -0.31 8.66
C GLN A 290 11.79 -1.38 9.54
N VAL A 291 12.15 -2.63 9.30
CA VAL A 291 11.79 -3.76 10.16
C VAL A 291 13.01 -4.10 11.00
N VAL A 292 12.87 -4.00 12.31
CA VAL A 292 13.85 -4.53 13.26
C VAL A 292 13.50 -5.99 13.51
N LEU A 293 14.44 -6.89 13.23
CA LEU A 293 14.33 -8.31 13.51
C LEU A 293 15.26 -8.70 14.65
N LYS A 294 14.76 -9.54 15.53
CA LYS A 294 15.53 -10.17 16.60
C LYS A 294 15.33 -11.67 16.52
N LEU A 295 16.41 -12.39 16.26
CA LEU A 295 16.43 -13.84 16.31
C LEU A 295 16.58 -14.25 17.79
N ASP A 296 15.45 -14.43 18.47
CA ASP A 296 15.40 -14.75 19.90
C ASP A 296 15.88 -16.17 20.20
N PHE A 297 15.70 -17.09 19.23
CA PHE A 297 16.15 -18.46 19.35
C PHE A 297 16.52 -19.04 17.98
N LEU A 298 17.59 -19.84 17.93
CA LEU A 298 18.01 -20.59 16.77
C LEU A 298 18.67 -21.91 17.19
N ASP A 299 18.17 -23.01 16.63
CA ASP A 299 18.66 -24.38 16.77
C ASP A 299 18.31 -25.15 15.49
N VAL A 300 19.11 -24.89 14.45
CA VAL A 300 18.98 -25.49 13.11
C VAL A 300 20.18 -26.41 12.86
N GLU A 301 20.00 -27.52 12.14
CA GLU A 301 21.06 -28.51 11.90
C GLU A 301 22.37 -27.85 11.44
N SER A 302 23.44 -28.05 12.20
CA SER A 302 24.74 -27.47 11.91
C SER A 302 25.44 -28.26 10.80
N SER A 303 25.86 -27.55 9.74
CA SER A 303 26.69 -28.11 8.68
C SER A 303 27.66 -27.06 8.16
N ILE A 304 28.71 -27.51 7.44
CA ILE A 304 29.69 -26.60 6.85
C ILE A 304 28.96 -25.66 5.87
N GLY A 305 29.08 -24.34 6.12
CA GLY A 305 28.42 -23.30 5.33
C GLY A 305 26.89 -23.33 5.37
N CYS A 306 26.28 -24.02 6.35
CA CYS A 306 24.83 -24.20 6.45
C CYS A 306 24.21 -24.70 5.13
N SER A 307 24.88 -25.71 4.55
CA SER A 307 24.52 -26.32 3.27
C SER A 307 23.39 -27.35 3.39
N ALA A 308 23.18 -27.88 4.60
CA ALA A 308 22.10 -28.80 4.95
C ALA A 308 20.79 -28.03 5.22
N ASP A 309 20.65 -27.50 6.43
CA ASP A 309 19.52 -26.69 6.86
C ASP A 309 19.97 -25.25 7.13
N TYR A 310 19.10 -24.28 6.85
CA TYR A 310 19.43 -22.88 7.09
C TYR A 310 18.20 -21.99 7.19
N ILE A 311 18.40 -20.88 7.91
CA ILE A 311 17.60 -19.67 7.76
C ILE A 311 18.37 -18.63 6.95
N ARG A 312 17.65 -17.87 6.11
CA ARG A 312 18.18 -16.73 5.37
C ARG A 312 17.17 -15.59 5.38
N ILE A 313 17.65 -14.35 5.45
CA ILE A 313 16.78 -13.17 5.52
C ILE A 313 17.19 -12.17 4.45
N TYR A 314 16.22 -11.68 3.69
CA TYR A 314 16.39 -10.73 2.60
C TYR A 314 15.74 -9.38 2.94
N ASP A 315 16.41 -8.29 2.60
CA ASP A 315 15.95 -6.91 2.74
C ASP A 315 15.11 -6.50 1.51
N GLY A 316 13.89 -7.03 1.44
CA GLY A 316 12.94 -6.80 0.36
C GLY A 316 11.94 -7.94 0.22
N PRO A 317 11.05 -7.89 -0.81
CA PRO A 317 9.94 -8.82 -0.92
C PRO A 317 10.32 -10.20 -1.50
N SER A 318 11.49 -10.33 -2.13
CA SER A 318 11.84 -11.52 -2.93
C SER A 318 13.25 -12.04 -2.65
N LYS A 319 13.54 -13.29 -3.07
CA LYS A 319 14.87 -13.94 -2.94
C LYS A 319 15.97 -13.28 -3.80
N THR A 320 15.61 -12.33 -4.66
CA THR A 320 16.56 -11.49 -5.43
C THR A 320 16.92 -10.19 -4.72
N SER A 321 16.28 -9.88 -3.59
CA SER A 321 16.56 -8.69 -2.80
C SER A 321 17.93 -8.82 -2.10
N PRO A 322 18.54 -7.71 -1.64
CA PRO A 322 19.76 -7.75 -0.85
C PRO A 322 19.64 -8.67 0.36
N VAL A 323 20.72 -9.37 0.73
CA VAL A 323 20.72 -10.31 1.86
C VAL A 323 21.00 -9.54 3.16
N LEU A 324 20.08 -9.62 4.12
CA LEU A 324 20.23 -9.05 5.47
C LEU A 324 20.93 -10.01 6.43
N LEU A 325 20.59 -11.31 6.33
CA LEU A 325 21.26 -12.41 7.02
C LEU A 325 21.50 -13.53 6.02
N ASP A 326 22.77 -13.89 5.80
CA ASP A 326 23.10 -15.02 4.95
C ASP A 326 22.82 -16.36 5.65
N LYS A 327 22.98 -17.47 4.94
CA LYS A 327 22.66 -18.81 5.45
C LYS A 327 23.23 -19.04 6.84
N THR A 328 22.33 -19.25 7.79
CA THR A 328 22.65 -19.39 9.21
C THR A 328 22.02 -20.67 9.76
N CYS A 329 22.78 -21.39 10.58
CA CYS A 329 22.40 -22.64 11.23
C CYS A 329 23.16 -22.81 12.56
N GLY A 330 22.80 -23.82 13.36
CA GLY A 330 23.34 -24.06 14.70
C GLY A 330 22.72 -23.18 15.77
N MET A 331 23.50 -22.84 16.79
CA MET A 331 23.11 -21.93 17.89
C MET A 331 24.01 -20.67 17.96
N PRO A 332 24.15 -19.89 16.86
CA PRO A 332 24.97 -18.69 16.87
C PRO A 332 24.30 -17.57 17.68
N LEU A 333 25.12 -16.73 18.30
CA LEU A 333 24.65 -15.46 18.86
C LEU A 333 24.50 -14.44 17.73
N ILE A 334 23.29 -13.97 17.48
CA ILE A 334 22.98 -12.99 16.43
C ILE A 334 22.44 -11.71 17.06
N LEU A 335 23.02 -10.57 16.65
CA LEU A 335 22.54 -9.25 17.06
C LEU A 335 21.25 -8.89 16.31
N PRO A 336 20.38 -8.06 16.89
CA PRO A 336 19.24 -7.51 16.17
C PRO A 336 19.66 -6.84 14.87
N MET A 337 18.88 -7.05 13.82
CA MET A 337 19.11 -6.50 12.48
C MET A 337 18.01 -5.51 12.15
N THR A 338 18.33 -4.53 11.32
CA THR A 338 17.36 -3.53 10.84
C THR A 338 17.41 -3.53 9.32
N SER A 339 16.26 -3.77 8.67
CA SER A 339 16.15 -3.70 7.21
C SER A 339 16.27 -2.25 6.72
N LEU A 340 16.52 -2.05 5.43
CA LEU A 340 16.39 -0.75 4.76
C LEU A 340 15.01 -0.59 4.11
N SER A 341 14.37 -1.71 3.76
CA SER A 341 13.03 -1.78 3.20
C SER A 341 11.94 -1.91 4.27
N SER A 342 10.70 -1.59 3.91
CA SER A 342 9.50 -1.91 4.70
C SER A 342 9.02 -3.36 4.50
N GLN A 343 9.80 -4.15 3.76
CA GLN A 343 9.53 -5.55 3.46
C GLN A 343 10.76 -6.40 3.76
N VAL A 344 10.51 -7.57 4.34
CA VAL A 344 11.55 -8.54 4.66
C VAL A 344 11.04 -9.94 4.32
N LEU A 345 11.84 -10.68 3.55
CA LEU A 345 11.56 -12.08 3.24
C LEU A 345 12.44 -12.97 4.12
N ILE A 346 11.82 -13.86 4.89
CA ILE A 346 12.50 -14.90 5.66
C ILE A 346 12.34 -16.22 4.92
N GLU A 347 13.44 -16.90 4.64
CA GLU A 347 13.48 -18.24 4.03
C GLU A 347 14.02 -19.25 5.05
N PHE A 348 13.31 -20.37 5.20
CA PHE A 348 13.79 -21.53 5.93
C PHE A 348 13.77 -22.77 5.04
N VAL A 349 14.91 -23.45 4.96
CA VAL A 349 15.06 -24.69 4.19
C VAL A 349 15.64 -25.78 5.08
N SER A 350 15.03 -26.97 5.04
CA SER A 350 15.58 -28.18 5.64
C SER A 350 15.67 -29.33 4.64
N ASN A 351 16.65 -30.20 4.84
CA ASN A 351 16.91 -31.37 4.01
C ASN A 351 16.15 -32.61 4.52
N GLN A 352 16.47 -33.81 3.99
CA GLN A 352 15.81 -35.07 4.34
C GLN A 352 16.20 -35.63 5.72
N ASN A 353 17.32 -35.20 6.28
CA ASN A 353 17.93 -35.72 7.50
C ASN A 353 18.26 -34.57 8.45
N GLY A 354 18.37 -34.87 9.74
CA GLY A 354 18.73 -33.89 10.75
C GLY A 354 17.59 -32.90 11.05
N SER A 355 17.43 -32.56 12.33
CA SER A 355 16.48 -31.55 12.76
C SER A 355 16.86 -31.05 14.15
N GLY A 356 16.57 -29.78 14.41
CA GLY A 356 16.71 -29.14 15.72
C GLY A 356 15.40 -28.47 16.13
N ARG A 357 15.38 -27.77 17.26
CA ARG A 357 14.17 -27.09 17.74
C ARG A 357 13.70 -25.93 16.86
N GLY A 358 14.52 -25.52 15.90
CA GLY A 358 14.19 -24.52 14.89
C GLY A 358 14.46 -23.10 15.35
N PHE A 359 13.55 -22.18 15.09
CA PHE A 359 13.81 -20.75 15.33
C PHE A 359 12.59 -20.00 15.87
N ASN A 360 12.89 -18.88 16.52
CA ASN A 360 11.93 -17.87 16.93
C ASN A 360 12.49 -16.48 16.59
N ILE A 361 11.84 -15.77 15.67
CA ILE A 361 12.16 -14.41 15.28
C ILE A 361 11.03 -13.50 15.72
N THR A 362 11.34 -12.51 16.55
CA THR A 362 10.43 -11.37 16.76
C THR A 362 10.79 -10.25 15.80
N TYR A 363 9.77 -9.54 15.32
CA TYR A 363 9.97 -8.37 14.49
C TYR A 363 9.06 -7.23 14.91
N LYS A 364 9.51 -6.01 14.65
CA LYS A 364 8.71 -4.80 14.80
C LYS A 364 9.10 -3.77 13.74
N SER A 365 8.12 -3.04 13.24
CA SER A 365 8.36 -1.84 12.47
C SER A 365 9.01 -0.80 13.38
N VAL A 366 10.10 -0.21 12.94
CA VAL A 366 10.46 1.13 13.37
C VAL A 366 9.40 2.02 12.73
N GLN A 367 8.46 2.54 13.54
CA GLN A 367 7.56 3.58 13.05
C GLN A 367 8.43 4.64 12.37
N CYS A 368 7.99 5.02 11.17
CA CYS A 368 8.59 6.05 10.36
C CYS A 368 9.10 7.24 11.17
N GLY A 369 10.24 7.82 10.79
CA GLY A 369 10.88 8.83 11.62
C GLY A 369 12.38 8.67 11.74
N GLY A 370 12.97 9.31 12.75
CA GLY A 370 14.35 9.12 13.19
C GLY A 370 15.09 10.41 13.50
N GLU A 371 16.28 10.27 14.09
CA GLU A 371 17.15 11.38 14.43
C GLU A 371 18.20 11.62 13.34
N PHE A 372 18.32 12.87 12.89
CA PHE A 372 19.16 13.28 11.77
C PHE A 372 20.25 14.25 12.24
N TYR A 373 21.50 13.80 12.16
CA TYR A 373 22.69 14.56 12.56
C TYR A 373 23.57 14.98 11.38
N ALA A 374 23.32 14.43 10.19
CA ALA A 374 24.11 14.69 9.00
C ALA A 374 23.90 16.14 8.52
N PRO A 375 24.92 16.82 7.95
CA PRO A 375 24.79 18.21 7.48
C PRO A 375 23.74 18.46 6.39
N ALA A 376 23.39 17.43 5.64
CA ALA A 376 22.30 17.43 4.68
C ALA A 376 21.79 16.00 4.46
N LYS A 377 20.50 15.85 4.16
CA LYS A 377 19.89 14.56 3.84
C LYS A 377 18.59 14.78 3.05
N ASN A 378 18.31 13.85 2.14
CA ASN A 378 16.99 13.70 1.51
C ASN A 378 16.20 12.63 2.26
N PHE A 379 14.91 12.87 2.48
CA PHE A 379 14.02 11.90 3.11
C PHE A 379 12.60 12.09 2.58
N THR A 380 11.76 11.08 2.78
CA THR A 380 10.38 11.09 2.32
C THR A 380 9.47 10.69 3.45
N SER A 381 8.18 11.00 3.32
CA SER A 381 7.17 10.29 4.06
C SER A 381 7.27 8.79 3.75
N PRO A 382 6.81 7.94 4.68
CA PRO A 382 6.34 6.60 4.39
C PRO A 382 5.68 6.43 3.03
N GLY A 383 6.04 5.35 2.33
CA GLY A 383 5.37 4.92 1.11
C GLY A 383 5.46 5.84 -0.10
N TYR A 384 6.10 7.02 0.01
CA TYR A 384 6.34 7.92 -1.13
C TYR A 384 7.13 7.21 -2.26
N PRO A 385 6.79 7.41 -3.56
CA PRO A 385 5.69 8.25 -4.07
C PRO A 385 4.34 7.53 -4.17
N ASN A 386 4.28 6.27 -3.73
CA ASN A 386 3.18 5.33 -3.96
C ASN A 386 1.98 5.52 -3.02
N GLY A 387 2.08 6.39 -2.02
CA GLY A 387 1.07 6.57 -1.00
C GLY A 387 1.61 6.32 0.41
N TYR A 388 1.43 7.25 1.35
CA TYR A 388 1.74 6.94 2.75
C TYR A 388 0.67 6.03 3.36
N PRO A 389 1.00 5.15 4.30
CA PRO A 389 0.02 4.38 5.05
C PRO A 389 -0.95 5.19 5.94
N PRO A 390 -2.11 4.60 6.31
CA PRO A 390 -2.95 5.11 7.38
C PRO A 390 -2.33 4.94 8.78
N ASN A 391 -2.87 5.67 9.76
CA ASN A 391 -2.57 5.58 11.19
C ASN A 391 -1.09 5.75 11.54
N LEU A 392 -0.38 6.59 10.78
CA LEU A 392 1.02 6.89 11.04
C LEU A 392 1.14 7.93 12.16
N ASN A 393 2.21 7.77 12.93
CA ASN A 393 2.74 8.83 13.76
C ASN A 393 4.26 8.85 13.57
N CYS A 394 4.69 9.51 12.50
CA CYS A 394 6.10 9.62 12.18
C CYS A 394 6.70 10.83 12.83
N THR A 395 7.89 10.68 13.41
CA THR A 395 8.59 11.81 14.02
C THR A 395 10.04 11.87 13.58
N TRP A 396 10.47 13.01 13.04
CA TRP A 396 11.87 13.27 12.70
C TRP A 396 12.43 14.42 13.53
N ILE A 397 13.60 14.21 14.14
CA ILE A 397 14.35 15.27 14.83
C ILE A 397 15.61 15.56 14.02
N ILE A 398 15.79 16.79 13.58
CA ILE A 398 17.01 17.24 12.91
C ILE A 398 17.82 18.06 13.92
N SER A 399 19.07 17.67 14.17
CA SER A 399 19.95 18.29 15.15
C SER A 399 21.26 18.72 14.51
N ALA A 400 21.46 20.04 14.42
CA ALA A 400 22.65 20.68 13.90
C ALA A 400 23.58 21.15 15.03
N PRO A 401 24.88 21.35 14.76
CA PRO A 401 25.78 22.01 15.71
C PRO A 401 25.32 23.45 16.04
N PRO A 402 25.67 23.98 17.23
CA PRO A 402 25.10 25.23 17.75
C PRO A 402 25.26 26.47 16.86
N GLN A 403 26.20 26.48 15.92
CA GLN A 403 26.47 27.60 15.00
C GLN A 403 25.61 27.57 13.71
N TYR A 404 24.73 26.58 13.55
CA TYR A 404 23.89 26.41 12.36
C TYR A 404 22.38 26.53 12.69
N LYS A 405 21.61 26.90 11.67
CA LYS A 405 20.16 26.71 11.53
C LYS A 405 19.90 25.58 10.53
N ILE A 406 18.68 25.08 10.50
CA ILE A 406 18.24 24.03 9.57
C ILE A 406 17.33 24.68 8.53
N SER A 407 17.72 24.56 7.25
CA SER A 407 16.89 24.92 6.12
C SER A 407 16.29 23.64 5.54
N LEU A 408 14.99 23.44 5.76
CA LEU A 408 14.18 22.38 5.17
C LEU A 408 13.60 22.87 3.84
N THR A 409 13.63 22.00 2.83
CA THR A 409 13.06 22.20 1.51
C THR A 409 12.08 21.07 1.25
N ILE A 410 10.84 21.39 0.91
CA ILE A 410 9.82 20.42 0.54
C ILE A 410 9.72 20.43 -0.99
N ASN A 411 10.13 19.33 -1.62
CA ASN A 411 10.23 19.20 -3.07
C ASN A 411 8.91 18.73 -3.70
N ASN A 412 8.19 17.87 -3.00
CA ASN A 412 6.87 17.38 -3.37
C ASN A 412 6.05 17.15 -2.10
N PHE A 413 4.75 17.43 -2.15
CA PHE A 413 3.86 17.32 -1.01
C PHE A 413 2.41 17.22 -1.47
N GLU A 414 1.76 16.15 -1.06
CA GLU A 414 0.39 15.80 -1.37
C GLU A 414 -0.13 14.94 -0.22
N LEU A 415 -0.86 15.56 0.71
CA LEU A 415 -1.55 14.89 1.82
C LEU A 415 -3.06 15.04 1.66
N GLU A 416 -3.85 14.34 2.47
CA GLU A 416 -5.29 14.49 2.46
C GLU A 416 -5.73 15.94 2.75
N PRO A 417 -6.58 16.56 1.91
CA PRO A 417 -7.07 17.90 2.15
C PRO A 417 -8.28 17.90 3.11
N MET A 418 -8.39 18.94 3.94
CA MET A 418 -9.62 19.26 4.66
C MET A 418 -10.18 20.61 4.19
N PHE A 419 -11.46 20.62 3.82
CA PHE A 419 -12.19 21.86 3.58
C PHE A 419 -12.20 22.66 4.90
N TYR A 420 -11.69 23.89 4.88
CA TYR A 420 -11.61 24.85 6.01
C TYR A 420 -10.38 24.80 6.95
N SER A 421 -9.27 24.14 6.55
CA SER A 421 -7.90 24.30 7.10
C SER A 421 -7.70 24.09 8.62
N MET A 422 -7.92 22.86 9.09
CA MET A 422 -7.41 22.41 10.40
C MET A 422 -6.65 21.08 10.32
N CYS A 423 -6.22 20.66 9.12
CA CYS A 423 -5.44 19.43 8.86
C CYS A 423 -5.76 18.26 9.81
N SER A 424 -7.04 18.04 10.09
CA SER A 424 -7.48 17.18 11.20
C SER A 424 -7.54 15.70 10.81
N ARG A 425 -7.20 15.39 9.56
CA ARG A 425 -6.99 14.05 9.05
C ARG A 425 -5.49 13.81 8.98
N ASP A 426 -4.90 14.01 7.81
CA ASP A 426 -3.46 13.92 7.63
C ASP A 426 -2.76 15.27 7.75
N SER A 427 -1.67 15.32 8.51
CA SER A 427 -0.91 16.55 8.71
C SER A 427 0.58 16.33 8.84
N LEU A 428 1.35 17.23 8.23
CA LEU A 428 2.78 17.42 8.52
C LEU A 428 2.93 18.69 9.36
N SER A 429 3.19 18.51 10.65
CA SER A 429 3.50 19.57 11.60
C SER A 429 5.00 19.75 11.74
N ILE A 430 5.46 21.00 11.69
CA ILE A 430 6.88 21.36 11.73
C ILE A 430 7.11 22.33 12.87
N TYR A 431 8.03 22.01 13.76
CA TYR A 431 8.29 22.73 15.00
C TYR A 431 9.72 23.24 15.07
N ASN A 432 9.88 24.38 15.75
CA ASN A 432 11.12 25.11 15.86
C ASN A 432 11.90 24.74 17.13
N GLY A 433 12.26 23.47 17.23
CA GLY A 433 12.97 22.91 18.38
C GLY A 433 13.08 21.38 18.28
N PRO A 434 13.46 20.70 19.37
CA PRO A 434 13.74 19.26 19.36
C PRO A 434 12.51 18.35 19.43
N ASP A 435 11.31 18.86 19.70
CA ASP A 435 10.12 18.06 19.99
C ASP A 435 8.80 18.77 19.63
N ALA A 436 7.67 18.09 19.89
CA ALA A 436 6.32 18.59 19.64
C ALA A 436 5.87 19.71 20.59
N ASP A 437 6.56 19.89 21.73
CA ASP A 437 6.29 20.98 22.69
C ASP A 437 6.95 22.30 22.26
N SER A 438 7.84 22.23 21.27
CA SER A 438 8.53 23.38 20.69
C SER A 438 7.57 24.28 19.89
N PRO A 439 7.93 25.55 19.59
CA PRO A 439 7.04 26.45 18.85
C PRO A 439 6.68 25.92 17.45
N LEU A 440 5.39 25.76 17.14
CA LEU A 440 4.91 25.33 15.83
C LEU A 440 5.25 26.39 14.77
N ILE A 441 5.93 25.97 13.70
CA ILE A 441 6.18 26.79 12.51
C ILE A 441 4.95 26.76 11.60
N GLY A 442 4.38 25.57 11.41
CA GLY A 442 3.16 25.39 10.65
C GLY A 442 2.74 23.94 10.58
N GLU A 443 1.46 23.75 10.30
CA GLU A 443 0.82 22.47 10.04
C GLU A 443 0.30 22.49 8.60
N PHE A 444 0.64 21.45 7.83
CA PHE A 444 0.41 21.40 6.40
C PHE A 444 -0.34 20.13 6.01
N CYS A 445 -1.27 20.27 5.06
CA CYS A 445 -2.06 19.19 4.48
C CYS A 445 -2.52 19.58 3.07
N GLY A 446 -3.18 18.67 2.34
CA GLY A 446 -3.54 18.91 0.94
C GLY A 446 -2.30 19.10 0.04
N VAL A 447 -2.38 20.06 -0.86
CA VAL A 447 -1.31 20.40 -1.83
C VAL A 447 -0.68 21.77 -1.61
N ARG A 448 -1.06 22.48 -0.53
CA ARG A 448 -0.55 23.82 -0.22
C ARG A 448 0.48 23.76 0.90
N TYR A 449 1.73 24.06 0.57
CA TYR A 449 2.86 23.96 1.48
C TYR A 449 3.93 25.02 1.15
N PRO A 450 4.75 25.46 2.13
CA PRO A 450 5.89 26.31 1.87
C PRO A 450 7.01 25.50 1.21
N ARG A 451 7.61 26.04 0.13
CA ARG A 451 8.74 25.37 -0.55
C ARG A 451 9.98 25.24 0.33
N SER A 452 10.18 26.20 1.24
CA SER A 452 11.29 26.17 2.19
C SER A 452 10.89 26.72 3.54
N ILE A 453 11.45 26.13 4.59
CA ILE A 453 11.26 26.51 5.99
C ILE A 453 12.64 26.55 6.63
N THR A 454 12.92 27.59 7.40
CA THR A 454 14.19 27.69 8.16
C THR A 454 13.89 27.79 9.65
N SER A 455 14.55 26.96 10.45
CA SER A 455 14.45 27.03 11.92
C SER A 455 15.09 28.31 12.46
N SER A 456 14.67 28.77 13.64
CA SER A 456 15.37 29.84 14.37
C SER A 456 16.59 29.32 15.12
N GLY A 457 16.59 28.05 15.51
CA GLY A 457 17.64 27.37 16.26
C GLY A 457 18.36 26.27 15.47
N ASN A 458 19.18 25.49 16.16
CA ASN A 458 19.93 24.36 15.61
C ASN A 458 19.16 23.03 15.69
N SER A 459 17.86 23.06 15.99
CA SER A 459 16.99 21.88 16.00
C SER A 459 15.69 22.17 15.27
N MET A 460 15.14 21.15 14.62
CA MET A 460 13.84 21.18 13.94
C MET A 460 13.17 19.81 14.10
N PHE A 461 11.91 19.81 14.52
CA PHE A 461 11.11 18.60 14.71
C PHE A 461 9.99 18.55 13.68
N LEU A 462 9.77 17.39 13.08
CA LEU A 462 8.69 17.16 12.13
C LEU A 462 7.84 16.00 12.63
N GLN A 463 6.53 16.18 12.66
CA GLN A 463 5.57 15.14 12.97
C GLN A 463 4.62 14.95 11.79
N PHE A 464 4.53 13.74 11.27
CA PHE A 464 3.58 13.37 10.25
C PHE A 464 2.56 12.40 10.82
N LEU A 465 1.32 12.87 10.95
CA LEU A 465 0.19 12.09 11.41
C LEU A 465 -0.70 11.75 10.23
N THR A 466 -1.20 10.51 10.21
CA THR A 466 -2.23 10.11 9.25
C THR A 466 -3.40 9.44 9.95
N ASP A 467 -4.60 9.66 9.43
CA ASP A 467 -5.80 8.98 9.91
C ASP A 467 -5.96 7.60 9.27
N PHE A 468 -7.09 6.93 9.48
CA PHE A 468 -7.31 5.56 9.04
C PHE A 468 -7.64 5.42 7.54
N SER A 469 -7.83 6.52 6.80
CA SER A 469 -8.41 6.51 5.45
C SER A 469 -7.75 7.53 4.51
N ILE A 470 -7.98 7.37 3.21
CA ILE A 470 -7.62 8.33 2.14
C ILE A 470 -6.13 8.74 2.15
N GLN A 471 -5.32 7.98 1.41
CA GLN A 471 -3.88 8.23 1.29
C GLN A 471 -3.53 8.95 -0.01
N TYR A 472 -2.52 9.81 0.05
CA TYR A 472 -1.93 10.49 -1.10
C TYR A 472 -0.44 10.22 -1.19
N LYS A 473 0.25 10.74 -2.22
CA LYS A 473 1.68 10.45 -2.47
C LYS A 473 2.59 10.73 -1.27
N GLY A 474 2.20 11.65 -0.38
CA GLY A 474 2.98 12.05 0.77
C GLY A 474 3.90 13.21 0.46
N PHE A 475 5.11 13.18 0.99
CA PHE A 475 6.07 14.24 0.74
C PHE A 475 7.49 13.73 0.50
N LYS A 476 8.24 14.50 -0.29
CA LYS A 476 9.68 14.37 -0.46
C LYS A 476 10.34 15.65 -0.01
N ALA A 477 11.18 15.56 1.02
CA ALA A 477 11.85 16.70 1.62
C ALA A 477 13.37 16.51 1.64
N SER A 478 14.07 17.62 1.79
CA SER A 478 15.50 17.65 2.00
C SER A 478 15.84 18.74 2.99
N TYR A 479 16.90 18.57 3.77
CA TYR A 479 17.38 19.64 4.63
C TYR A 479 18.87 19.85 4.47
N LYS A 480 19.32 21.04 4.86
CA LYS A 480 20.74 21.37 5.00
C LYS A 480 20.98 22.26 6.20
N PHE A 481 22.15 22.15 6.81
CA PHE A 481 22.61 23.09 7.82
C PHE A 481 23.08 24.38 7.14
N VAL A 482 22.58 25.52 7.60
CA VAL A 482 22.95 26.86 7.14
C VAL A 482 23.53 27.66 8.29
N PRO A 483 24.61 28.45 8.12
CA PRO A 483 25.17 29.25 9.20
C PRO A 483 24.11 30.19 9.82
N LYS A 484 24.21 30.43 11.14
CA LYS A 484 23.28 31.26 11.91
C LYS A 484 23.25 32.72 11.50
#